data_AF-A0AAU7W615-F1
#
_entry.id   AF-A0AAU7W615-F1
#
_cell.length_a   1.000
_cell.length_b   1.000
_cell.length_c   1.000
_cell.angle_alpha   90.00
_cell.angle_beta   90.00
_cell.angle_gamma   90.00
#
_symmetry.space_group_name_H-M   'P 1'
#
loop_
_entity.id
_entity.type
_entity.pdbx_description
1 polymer ?
#
loop_
_entity_poly.entity_id
_entity_poly.type
_entity_poly.pdbx_seq_one_letter_code
_entity_poly.pdbx_strand_id
1 'polypeptide(L)'
;MAGFPAGIVVARRPVRTTRVMHTTMDMMKDAMSAEQGPMPGMDLTLMQECLEALSACEQACVMCADADAGEGMGRCAGMCANCADLCGTMMRMMLRMNGWDAAVMMSAMETTMAMCRACSAECMMHAEMSEHCRMCAMACDEAASSLERLLGSMRERMPAM
;
A
#
# COMPACT_ATOMS: atom_id res chain seq x y z
N MET A 1 -6.92 -43.69 47.11
CA MET A 1 -5.64 -43.02 46.80
C MET A 1 -5.24 -43.41 45.38
N ALA A 2 -5.55 -42.59 44.40
CA ALA A 2 -5.02 -42.72 43.04
C ALA A 2 -4.49 -41.34 42.64
N GLY A 3 -3.17 -41.23 42.50
CA GLY A 3 -2.48 -39.98 42.21
C GLY A 3 -2.69 -39.53 40.77
N PHE A 4 -2.96 -38.24 40.59
CA PHE A 4 -2.83 -37.57 39.30
C PHE A 4 -1.34 -37.37 38.98
N PRO A 5 -0.84 -37.75 37.79
CA PRO A 5 0.53 -37.47 37.43
C PRO A 5 0.68 -35.95 37.19
N ALA A 6 1.68 -35.39 37.85
CA ALA A 6 2.13 -34.03 37.65
C ALA A 6 2.70 -33.85 36.23
N GLY A 7 2.39 -32.72 35.61
CA GLY A 7 3.25 -32.13 34.57
C GLY A 7 2.88 -32.44 33.12
N ILE A 8 1.79 -31.83 32.63
CA ILE A 8 1.76 -31.36 31.25
C ILE A 8 1.93 -29.84 31.32
N VAL A 9 3.18 -29.39 31.27
CA VAL A 9 3.47 -27.99 30.92
C VAL A 9 3.15 -27.88 29.43
N VAL A 10 1.94 -27.44 29.09
CA VAL A 10 1.64 -27.02 27.73
C VAL A 10 2.50 -25.78 27.48
N ALA A 11 3.63 -25.96 26.81
CA ALA A 11 4.45 -24.85 26.35
C ALA A 11 3.53 -23.97 25.48
N ARG A 12 3.14 -22.80 26.01
CA ARG A 12 2.47 -21.77 25.22
C ARG A 12 3.48 -21.32 24.18
N ARG A 13 3.37 -21.86 22.95
CA ARG A 13 4.10 -21.32 21.81
C ARG A 13 3.77 -19.83 21.74
N PRO A 14 4.77 -18.93 21.63
CA PRO A 14 4.48 -17.52 21.42
C PRO A 14 3.63 -17.40 20.16
N VAL A 15 2.49 -16.72 20.27
CA VAL A 15 1.70 -16.33 19.11
C VAL A 15 2.63 -15.50 18.23
N ARG A 16 3.01 -16.01 17.07
CA ARG A 16 3.74 -15.23 16.05
C ARG A 16 2.78 -14.17 15.51
N THR A 17 2.56 -13.09 16.25
CA THR A 17 1.71 -11.96 15.85
C THR A 17 2.23 -11.21 14.63
N THR A 18 3.47 -11.45 14.22
CA THR A 18 4.10 -10.85 13.02
C THR A 18 3.91 -11.62 11.71
N ARG A 19 3.35 -12.84 11.73
CA ARG A 19 3.40 -13.72 10.55
C ARG A 19 2.50 -13.28 9.39
N VAL A 20 1.37 -12.61 9.68
CA VAL A 20 0.39 -12.25 8.64
C VAL A 20 0.85 -11.02 7.85
N MET A 21 1.46 -10.01 8.48
CA MET A 21 1.87 -8.76 7.78
C MET A 21 2.92 -8.99 6.68
N HIS A 22 3.79 -10.00 6.81
CA HIS A 22 4.82 -10.30 5.79
C HIS A 22 4.40 -11.35 4.75
N THR A 23 3.16 -11.86 4.80
CA THR A 23 2.75 -12.99 3.94
C THR A 23 2.85 -12.65 2.45
N THR A 24 2.52 -11.42 2.05
CA THR A 24 2.61 -10.99 0.65
C THR A 24 4.05 -11.05 0.13
N MET A 25 5.02 -10.51 0.87
CA MET A 25 6.42 -10.53 0.45
C MET A 25 7.04 -11.92 0.50
N ASP A 26 6.66 -12.74 1.49
CA ASP A 26 7.08 -14.13 1.55
C ASP A 26 6.55 -14.92 0.34
N MET A 27 5.29 -14.71 -0.06
CA MET A 27 4.71 -15.31 -1.27
C MET A 27 5.41 -14.83 -2.54
N MET A 28 5.76 -13.54 -2.64
CA MET A 28 6.49 -13.02 -3.81
C MET A 28 7.88 -13.64 -3.90
N LYS A 29 8.61 -13.73 -2.79
CA LYS A 29 9.94 -14.37 -2.75
C LYS A 29 9.89 -15.84 -3.15
N ASP A 30 8.90 -16.58 -2.66
CA ASP A 30 8.68 -17.98 -3.03
C ASP A 30 8.39 -18.12 -4.54
N ALA A 31 7.52 -17.27 -5.08
CA ALA A 31 7.18 -17.26 -6.50
C ALA A 31 8.33 -16.78 -7.41
N MET A 32 9.29 -15.99 -6.89
CA MET A 32 10.43 -15.42 -7.62
C MET A 32 11.69 -16.31 -7.61
N SER A 33 11.56 -17.62 -7.37
CA SER A 33 12.65 -18.60 -7.23
C SER A 33 13.59 -18.78 -8.45
N ALA A 34 13.59 -17.88 -9.44
CA ALA A 34 14.57 -17.83 -10.54
C ALA A 34 15.56 -16.67 -10.35
N GLU A 35 16.85 -16.90 -10.64
CA GLU A 35 17.94 -15.91 -10.52
C GLU A 35 17.70 -14.59 -11.30
N GLN A 36 16.76 -14.59 -12.24
CA GLN A 36 16.23 -13.43 -12.96
C GLN A 36 14.70 -13.52 -12.92
N GLY A 37 14.11 -13.19 -11.77
CA GLY A 37 12.65 -13.15 -11.60
C GLY A 37 11.99 -12.15 -12.57
N PRO A 38 10.67 -12.23 -12.76
CA PRO A 38 9.92 -11.49 -13.79
C PRO A 38 9.88 -9.96 -13.61
N MET A 39 10.50 -9.41 -12.55
CA MET A 39 10.55 -7.97 -12.25
C MET A 39 12.01 -7.50 -12.06
N PRO A 40 12.83 -7.45 -13.13
CA PRO A 40 14.19 -6.96 -13.04
C PRO A 40 14.22 -5.50 -12.55
N GLY A 41 15.18 -5.19 -11.68
CA GLY A 41 15.35 -3.84 -11.13
C GLY A 41 14.38 -3.45 -10.02
N MET A 42 13.45 -4.31 -9.61
CA MET A 42 12.52 -4.00 -8.53
C MET A 42 13.13 -4.19 -7.14
N ASP A 43 13.13 -3.13 -6.33
CA ASP A 43 13.52 -3.18 -4.93
C ASP A 43 12.36 -3.68 -4.05
N LEU A 44 12.41 -4.95 -3.64
CA LEU A 44 11.34 -5.60 -2.88
C LEU A 44 11.10 -4.97 -1.51
N THR A 45 12.09 -4.33 -0.90
CA THR A 45 11.91 -3.65 0.40
C THR A 45 11.09 -2.39 0.20
N LEU A 46 11.48 -1.53 -0.75
CA LEU A 46 10.73 -0.32 -1.08
C LEU A 46 9.34 -0.63 -1.63
N MET A 47 9.21 -1.75 -2.35
CA MET A 47 7.91 -2.25 -2.81
C MET A 47 7.00 -2.61 -1.64
N GLN A 48 7.52 -3.18 -0.56
CA GLN A 48 6.73 -3.54 0.61
C GLN A 48 6.20 -2.29 1.30
N GLU A 49 7.08 -1.32 1.54
CA GLU A 49 6.71 -0.03 2.11
C GLU A 49 5.64 0.68 1.26
N CYS A 50 5.79 0.63 -0.07
CA CYS A 50 4.83 1.23 -0.99
C CYS A 50 3.48 0.51 -0.96
N LEU A 51 3.44 -0.83 -0.92
CA LEU A 51 2.19 -1.59 -0.78
C LEU A 51 1.47 -1.28 0.54
N GLU A 52 2.22 -1.14 1.64
CA GLU A 52 1.64 -0.78 2.95
C GLU A 52 1.05 0.63 2.92
N ALA A 53 1.77 1.60 2.34
CA ALA A 53 1.30 2.98 2.20
C ALA A 53 0.08 3.09 1.27
N LEU A 54 0.09 2.40 0.13
CA LEU A 54 -1.04 2.37 -0.81
C LEU A 54 -2.28 1.73 -0.18
N SER A 55 -2.12 0.67 0.61
CA SER A 55 -3.24 0.03 1.33
C SER A 55 -3.84 0.94 2.39
N ALA A 56 -3.00 1.63 3.16
CA ALA A 56 -3.46 2.62 4.14
C ALA A 56 -4.18 3.79 3.46
N CYS A 57 -3.64 4.28 2.33
CA CYS A 57 -4.25 5.35 1.55
C CYS A 57 -5.58 4.92 0.93
N GLU A 58 -5.69 3.72 0.34
CA GLU A 58 -6.96 3.19 -0.18
C GLU A 58 -8.03 3.16 0.90
N GLN A 59 -7.73 2.58 2.07
CA GLN A 59 -8.68 2.48 3.17
C GLN A 59 -9.11 3.85 3.70
N ALA A 60 -8.17 4.77 3.88
CA ALA A 60 -8.45 6.13 4.32
C ALA A 60 -9.32 6.89 3.31
N CYS A 61 -9.02 6.77 2.02
CA CYS A 61 -9.77 7.41 0.95
C CYS A 61 -11.18 6.83 0.80
N VAL A 62 -11.37 5.52 0.95
CA VAL A 62 -12.73 4.92 0.96
C VAL A 62 -13.57 5.49 2.11
N MET A 63 -13.00 5.57 3.32
CA MET A 63 -13.69 6.11 4.49
C MET A 63 -13.98 7.61 4.35
N CYS A 64 -12.99 8.39 3.88
CA CYS A 64 -13.14 9.83 3.68
C CYS A 64 -14.18 10.12 2.61
N ALA A 65 -14.20 9.35 1.51
CA ALA A 65 -15.16 9.55 0.43
C ALA A 65 -16.63 9.41 0.90
N ASP A 66 -16.92 8.40 1.72
CA ASP A 66 -18.26 8.19 2.27
C ASP A 66 -18.66 9.29 3.27
N ALA A 67 -17.74 9.68 4.15
CA ALA A 67 -17.94 10.78 5.09
C ALA A 67 -18.19 12.11 4.36
N ASP A 68 -17.33 12.45 3.39
CA ASP A 68 -17.45 13.65 2.57
C ASP A 68 -18.77 13.69 1.79
N ALA A 69 -19.23 12.55 1.29
CA ALA A 69 -20.51 12.45 0.60
C ALA A 69 -21.68 12.74 1.56
N GLY A 70 -21.64 12.20 2.78
CA GLY A 70 -22.62 12.48 3.83
C GLY A 70 -22.61 13.95 4.30
N GLU A 71 -21.45 14.61 4.26
CA GLU A 71 -21.24 16.00 4.66
C GLU A 71 -21.52 17.01 3.51
N GLY A 72 -21.88 16.53 2.32
CA GLY A 72 -22.17 17.38 1.16
C GLY A 72 -20.92 17.93 0.44
N MET A 73 -19.74 17.39 0.72
CA MET A 73 -18.46 17.76 0.12
C MET A 73 -18.19 16.96 -1.17
N GLY A 74 -19.09 17.07 -2.15
CA GLY A 74 -19.09 16.21 -3.34
C GLY A 74 -17.78 16.20 -4.15
N ARG A 75 -17.00 17.30 -4.13
CA ARG A 75 -15.68 17.34 -4.80
C ARG A 75 -14.64 16.50 -4.04
N CYS A 76 -14.53 16.67 -2.72
CA CYS A 76 -13.61 15.90 -1.89
C CYS A 76 -13.96 14.41 -1.94
N ALA A 77 -15.25 14.09 -1.82
CA ALA A 77 -15.76 12.72 -1.95
C ALA A 77 -15.32 12.06 -3.27
N GLY A 78 -15.49 12.76 -4.40
CA GLY A 78 -15.07 12.26 -5.71
C GLY A 78 -13.55 12.10 -5.86
N MET A 79 -12.76 13.02 -5.29
CA MET A 79 -11.30 12.92 -5.29
C MET A 79 -10.82 11.72 -4.47
N CYS A 80 -11.37 11.53 -3.27
CA CYS A 80 -11.10 10.39 -2.40
C CYS A 80 -11.46 9.07 -3.07
N ALA A 81 -12.64 8.96 -3.68
CA ALA A 81 -13.05 7.75 -4.40
C ALA A 81 -12.08 7.39 -5.55
N ASN A 82 -11.73 8.36 -6.39
CA ASN A 82 -10.75 8.16 -7.47
C ASN A 82 -9.37 7.76 -6.94
N CYS A 83 -8.94 8.35 -5.82
CA CYS A 83 -7.66 8.03 -5.20
C CYS A 83 -7.65 6.60 -4.65
N ALA A 84 -8.74 6.16 -4.01
CA ALA A 84 -8.89 4.78 -3.55
C ALA A 84 -8.79 3.78 -4.72
N ASP A 85 -9.49 4.04 -5.82
CA ASP A 85 -9.48 3.17 -7.00
C ASP A 85 -8.09 3.04 -7.62
N LEU A 86 -7.36 4.16 -7.73
CA LEU A 86 -6.00 4.16 -8.26
C LEU A 86 -5.01 3.48 -7.32
N CYS A 87 -5.07 3.73 -6.01
CA CYS A 87 -4.23 3.05 -5.02
C CYS A 87 -4.44 1.52 -5.04
N GLY A 88 -5.70 1.08 -5.00
CA GLY A 88 -6.04 -0.34 -5.08
C GLY A 88 -5.62 -0.97 -6.41
N THR A 89 -5.76 -0.25 -7.53
CA THR A 89 -5.30 -0.71 -8.84
C THR A 89 -3.79 -0.84 -8.91
N MET A 90 -3.05 0.14 -8.40
CA MET A 90 -1.60 0.14 -8.35
C MET A 90 -1.07 -1.05 -7.55
N MET A 91 -1.63 -1.33 -6.37
CA MET A 91 -1.28 -2.51 -5.58
C MET A 91 -1.52 -3.81 -6.35
N ARG A 92 -2.69 -3.96 -7.00
CA ARG A 92 -2.99 -5.15 -7.81
C ARG A 92 -2.01 -5.31 -8.97
N MET A 93 -1.56 -4.22 -9.59
CA MET A 93 -0.55 -4.26 -10.65
C MET A 93 0.81 -4.70 -10.12
N MET A 94 1.26 -4.15 -8.99
CA MET A 94 2.51 -4.53 -8.31
C MET A 94 2.55 -6.03 -7.97
N LEU A 95 1.42 -6.61 -7.56
CA LEU A 95 1.36 -8.03 -7.16
C LEU A 95 1.30 -9.02 -8.34
N ARG A 96 1.12 -8.54 -9.58
CA ARG A 96 0.99 -9.38 -10.79
C ARG A 96 2.32 -9.49 -11.53
N MET A 97 3.30 -10.13 -10.87
CA MET A 97 4.69 -10.19 -11.31
C MET A 97 4.87 -10.71 -12.75
N ASN A 98 4.06 -11.68 -13.20
CA ASN A 98 4.15 -12.23 -14.56
C ASN A 98 3.59 -11.30 -15.66
N GLY A 99 2.78 -10.31 -15.29
CA GLY A 99 2.25 -9.28 -16.19
C GLY A 99 3.03 -7.97 -16.12
N TRP A 100 4.24 -8.01 -15.55
CA TRP A 100 5.06 -6.84 -15.35
C TRP A 100 5.62 -6.31 -16.67
N ASP A 101 5.41 -5.01 -16.89
CA ASP A 101 6.05 -4.22 -17.93
C ASP A 101 6.54 -2.93 -17.28
N ALA A 102 7.83 -2.64 -17.42
CA ALA A 102 8.47 -1.53 -16.70
C ALA A 102 7.89 -0.17 -17.09
N ALA A 103 7.64 0.07 -18.38
CA ALA A 103 7.15 1.36 -18.88
C ALA A 103 5.71 1.61 -18.41
N VAL A 104 4.87 0.56 -18.46
CA VAL A 104 3.50 0.63 -17.95
C VAL A 104 3.48 0.82 -16.43
N MET A 105 4.35 0.11 -15.70
CA MET A 105 4.46 0.23 -14.24
C MET A 105 4.85 1.65 -13.80
N MET A 106 5.91 2.20 -14.41
CA MET A 106 6.35 3.56 -14.10
C MET A 106 5.28 4.61 -14.43
N SER A 107 4.60 4.46 -15.57
CA SER A 107 3.50 5.36 -15.95
C SER A 107 2.31 5.28 -14.98
N ALA A 108 1.97 4.07 -14.51
CA ALA A 108 0.92 3.87 -13.51
C ALA A 108 1.31 4.47 -12.15
N MET A 109 2.58 4.35 -11.73
CA MET A 109 3.11 4.97 -10.52
C MET A 109 3.02 6.50 -10.57
N GLU A 110 3.42 7.11 -11.69
CA GLU A 110 3.32 8.57 -11.89
C GLU A 110 1.87 9.05 -11.83
N THR A 111 0.95 8.34 -12.47
CA THR A 111 -0.48 8.65 -12.45
C THR A 111 -1.05 8.55 -11.04
N THR A 112 -0.74 7.46 -10.33
CA THR A 112 -1.23 7.22 -8.96
C THR A 112 -0.66 8.28 -8.01
N MET A 113 0.63 8.61 -8.12
CA MET A 113 1.26 9.65 -7.32
C MET A 113 0.64 11.03 -7.57
N ALA A 114 0.34 11.36 -8.82
CA ALA A 114 -0.35 12.61 -9.16
C ALA A 114 -1.76 12.66 -8.54
N MET A 115 -2.50 11.56 -8.55
CA MET A 115 -3.80 11.46 -7.90
C MET A 115 -3.69 11.62 -6.38
N CYS A 116 -2.76 10.91 -5.72
CA CYS A 116 -2.54 11.03 -4.28
C CYS A 116 -2.24 12.48 -3.88
N ARG A 117 -1.35 13.16 -4.60
CA ARG A 117 -1.02 14.58 -4.34
C ARG A 117 -2.23 15.49 -4.54
N ALA A 118 -3.04 15.25 -5.57
CA ALA A 118 -4.25 16.04 -5.81
C ALA A 118 -5.36 15.78 -4.76
N CYS A 119 -5.51 14.54 -4.30
CA CYS A 119 -6.44 14.17 -3.23
C CYS A 119 -6.00 14.77 -1.89
N SER A 120 -4.72 14.65 -1.55
CA SER A 120 -4.13 15.28 -0.36
C SER A 120 -4.40 16.78 -0.32
N ALA A 121 -4.10 17.48 -1.42
CA ALA A 121 -4.33 18.92 -1.52
C ALA A 121 -5.80 19.30 -1.31
N GLU A 122 -6.74 18.49 -1.81
CA GLU A 122 -8.17 18.74 -1.56
C GLU A 122 -8.57 18.44 -0.11
N CYS A 123 -8.19 17.29 0.45
CA CYS A 123 -8.49 16.95 1.83
C CYS A 123 -7.90 17.97 2.83
N MET A 124 -6.72 18.52 2.53
CA MET A 124 -6.09 19.55 3.36
C MET A 124 -6.89 20.85 3.44
N MET A 125 -7.72 21.16 2.44
CA MET A 125 -8.62 22.32 2.51
C MET A 125 -9.66 22.20 3.64
N HIS A 126 -9.95 20.97 4.07
CA HIS A 126 -10.98 20.65 5.06
C HIS A 126 -10.40 20.19 6.40
N ALA A 127 -9.07 20.06 6.52
CA ALA A 127 -8.39 19.44 7.65
C ALA A 127 -8.61 20.11 9.01
N GLU A 128 -8.97 21.41 9.05
CA GLU A 128 -9.30 22.10 10.29
C GLU A 128 -10.73 21.79 10.79
N MET A 129 -11.63 21.42 9.88
CA MET A 129 -13.05 21.17 10.17
C MET A 129 -13.38 19.68 10.26
N SER A 130 -12.64 18.85 9.54
CA SER A 130 -12.88 17.41 9.39
C SER A 130 -11.60 16.63 9.66
N GLU A 131 -11.52 15.99 10.83
CA GLU A 131 -10.36 15.18 11.24
C GLU A 131 -10.12 14.00 10.28
N HIS A 132 -11.17 13.46 9.68
CA HIS A 132 -11.07 12.39 8.69
C HIS A 132 -10.34 12.86 7.42
N CYS A 133 -10.59 14.09 6.93
CA CYS A 133 -9.85 14.70 5.82
C CYS A 133 -8.38 14.91 6.19
N ARG A 134 -8.07 15.36 7.41
CA ARG A 134 -6.68 15.52 7.89
C ARG A 134 -5.91 14.19 7.84
N MET A 135 -6.52 13.11 8.34
CA MET A 135 -5.92 11.77 8.31
C MET A 135 -5.79 11.23 6.88
N CYS A 136 -6.79 11.46 6.03
CA CYS A 136 -6.77 11.06 4.63
C CYS A 136 -5.64 11.75 3.86
N ALA A 137 -5.44 13.06 4.06
CA ALA A 137 -4.34 13.81 3.46
C ALA A 137 -2.97 13.24 3.84
N MET A 138 -2.75 12.96 5.14
CA MET A 138 -1.50 12.33 5.60
C MET A 138 -1.24 10.98 4.93
N ALA A 139 -2.27 10.14 4.78
CA ALA A 139 -2.15 8.86 4.10
C ALA A 139 -1.84 9.02 2.59
N CYS A 140 -2.46 10.01 1.94
CA CYS A 140 -2.19 10.34 0.55
C CYS A 140 -0.74 10.83 0.33
N ASP A 141 -0.22 11.68 1.22
CA ASP A 141 1.15 12.18 1.16
C ASP A 141 2.18 11.06 1.34
N GLU A 142 1.94 10.12 2.27
CA GLU A 142 2.82 8.96 2.45
C GLU A 142 2.76 8.02 1.23
N ALA A 143 1.58 7.77 0.67
CA ALA A 143 1.45 6.98 -0.55
C ALA A 143 2.19 7.63 -1.74
N ALA A 144 2.05 8.94 -1.93
CA ALA A 144 2.79 9.67 -2.96
C ALA A 144 4.32 9.59 -2.74
N SER A 145 4.77 9.76 -1.50
CA SER A 145 6.20 9.73 -1.15
C SER A 145 6.81 8.33 -1.31
N SER A 146 6.08 7.27 -0.95
CA SER A 146 6.54 5.89 -1.14
C SER A 146 6.61 5.51 -2.63
N LEU A 147 5.64 5.93 -3.45
CA LEU A 147 5.67 5.77 -4.91
C LEU A 147 6.89 6.49 -5.52
N GLU A 148 7.16 7.72 -5.09
CA GLU A 148 8.32 8.50 -5.56
C GLU A 148 9.64 7.80 -5.23
N ARG A 149 9.80 7.29 -3.99
CA ARG A 149 10.98 6.53 -3.58
C ARG A 149 11.18 5.27 -4.42
N LEU A 150 10.11 4.50 -4.63
CA LEU A 150 10.15 3.26 -5.40
C LEU A 150 10.47 3.52 -6.89
N LEU A 151 9.82 4.51 -7.49
CA LEU A 151 10.04 4.92 -8.87
C LEU A 151 11.47 5.44 -9.09
N GLY A 152 12.01 6.19 -8.13
CA GLY A 152 13.42 6.63 -8.15
C GLY A 152 14.39 5.44 -8.22
N SER A 153 14.20 4.45 -7.34
CA SER A 153 15.00 3.22 -7.32
C SER A 153 14.90 2.44 -8.64
N MET A 154 13.70 2.37 -9.24
CA MET A 154 13.51 1.75 -10.57
C MET A 154 14.34 2.43 -11.65
N ARG A 155 14.29 3.76 -11.72
CA ARG A 155 15.01 4.55 -12.74
C ARG A 155 16.53 4.42 -12.61
N GLU A 156 17.05 4.30 -11.39
CA GLU A 156 18.48 4.08 -11.14
C GLU A 156 18.93 2.67 -11.56
N ARG A 157 18.11 1.66 -11.28
CA ARG A 157 18.42 0.24 -11.57
C ARG A 157 18.11 -0.15 -13.01
N MET A 158 17.32 0.65 -13.72
CA MET A 158 16.91 0.45 -15.11
C MET A 158 17.20 1.71 -15.94
N PRO A 159 18.48 2.09 -16.15
CA PRO A 159 18.81 3.18 -17.05
C PRO A 159 18.25 2.84 -18.44
N ALA A 160 17.55 3.81 -19.03
CA ALA A 160 16.72 3.65 -20.23
C ALA A 160 17.34 2.71 -21.29
N MET A 161 16.52 1.76 -21.76
CA MET A 161 16.77 1.01 -23.01
C MET A 161 16.87 1.93 -24.21
#